data_AF-A0A317XYH4-F1
#
_entry.id   AF-A0A317XYH4-F1
#
_cell.length_a   1.000
_cell.length_b   1.000
_cell.length_c   1.000
_cell.angle_alpha   90.00
_cell.angle_beta   90.00
_cell.angle_gamma   90.00
#
_symmetry.space_group_name_H-M   'P 1'
#
loop_
_entity.id
_entity.type
_entity.pdbx_description
1 polymer ?
#
loop_
_entity_poly.entity_id
_entity_poly.type
_entity_poly.pdbx_seq_one_letter_code
_entity_poly.pdbx_strand_id
1 'polypeptide(L)'
;MKLVLKNVLVAVLATCFAVVSTYAGSVHRVTVLYNFQAPLGGPEQISRGLEAAKYKTLKLVGQQKDLPIEVKEYFNSAFEKDVGTLRGLLDTAAQEGRPLDFQPQRWGEYPSQEITKLWDSFADFYHREAASPARLGMPSFAVVAESRL
;
A
#
# COMPACT_ATOMS: atom_id res chain seq x y z
N MET A 1 -30.39 -30.43 29.22
CA MET A 1 -30.88 -30.46 27.81
C MET A 1 -30.83 -29.02 27.31
N LYS A 2 -29.77 -28.49 26.68
CA LYS A 2 -29.24 -28.70 25.33
C LYS A 2 -30.31 -28.71 24.21
N LEU A 3 -30.55 -27.53 23.64
CA LEU A 3 -30.95 -27.27 22.24
C LEU A 3 -30.59 -25.81 21.94
N VAL A 4 -29.34 -25.55 21.51
CA VAL A 4 -28.92 -25.41 20.09
C VAL A 4 -29.56 -24.14 19.50
N LEU A 5 -28.92 -22.97 19.58
CA LEU A 5 -27.72 -22.58 18.83
C LEU A 5 -27.84 -22.86 17.32
N LYS A 6 -28.91 -22.39 16.70
CA LYS A 6 -29.03 -22.21 15.24
C LYS A 6 -29.89 -20.97 15.03
N ASN A 7 -29.28 -19.87 14.55
CA ASN A 7 -29.89 -18.70 13.89
C ASN A 7 -29.10 -17.39 14.10
N VAL A 8 -27.89 -17.42 14.69
CA VAL A 8 -26.99 -16.25 14.74
C VAL A 8 -25.91 -16.30 13.65
N LEU A 9 -26.06 -17.18 12.65
CA LEU A 9 -25.06 -17.39 11.61
C LEU A 9 -25.62 -17.18 10.20
N VAL A 10 -26.38 -16.10 9.96
CA VAL A 10 -26.66 -15.58 8.60
C VAL A 10 -26.64 -14.04 8.52
N ALA A 11 -26.53 -13.31 9.63
CA ALA A 11 -26.61 -11.83 9.59
C ALA A 11 -25.26 -11.11 9.45
N VAL A 12 -24.12 -11.81 9.50
CA VAL A 12 -22.78 -11.18 9.45
C VAL A 12 -22.19 -11.13 8.03
N LEU A 13 -22.82 -11.78 7.05
CA LEU A 13 -22.36 -11.78 5.66
C LEU A 13 -23.05 -10.73 4.76
N ALA A 14 -24.05 -10.00 5.27
CA ALA A 14 -24.75 -8.99 4.48
C ALA A 14 -24.19 -7.56 4.65
N THR A 15 -23.43 -7.29 5.71
CA THR A 15 -22.92 -5.93 5.99
C THR A 15 -21.64 -5.57 5.24
N CYS A 16 -20.93 -6.53 4.62
CA CYS A 16 -19.81 -6.21 3.74
C CYS A 16 -20.23 -5.80 2.32
N PHE A 17 -21.49 -5.98 1.93
CA PHE A 17 -22.00 -5.64 0.58
C PHE A 17 -23.02 -4.49 0.56
N ALA A 18 -23.45 -3.99 1.72
CA ALA A 18 -24.48 -2.95 1.82
C ALA A 18 -23.95 -1.50 1.80
N VAL A 19 -22.67 -1.27 1.46
CA VAL A 19 -22.12 0.09 1.20
C VAL A 19 -21.99 0.36 -0.31
N VAL A 20 -22.72 -0.38 -1.15
CA VAL A 20 -22.83 -0.10 -2.58
C VAL A 20 -24.29 0.01 -2.96
N SER A 21 -25.02 0.95 -2.36
CA SER A 21 -26.25 1.54 -2.93
C SER A 21 -26.85 2.54 -1.94
N THR A 22 -26.43 3.80 -2.04
CA THR A 22 -27.23 5.03 -1.85
C THR A 22 -26.32 6.12 -1.32
N TYR A 23 -25.61 6.86 -2.17
CA TYR A 23 -25.32 8.27 -1.92
C TYR A 23 -25.06 8.96 -3.25
N ALA A 24 -26.04 9.75 -3.66
CA ALA A 24 -25.88 10.76 -4.68
C ALA A 24 -24.84 11.79 -4.18
N GLY A 25 -23.84 12.09 -5.00
CA GLY A 25 -23.11 13.36 -4.95
C GLY A 25 -22.26 13.64 -3.72
N SER A 26 -21.35 12.74 -3.34
CA SER A 26 -20.14 13.15 -2.60
C SER A 26 -18.94 12.40 -3.16
N VAL A 27 -18.02 13.14 -3.77
CA VAL A 27 -16.76 12.59 -4.28
C VAL A 27 -15.88 12.24 -3.08
N HIS A 28 -15.96 10.99 -2.60
CA HIS A 28 -15.06 10.50 -1.56
C HIS A 28 -13.64 10.42 -2.14
N ARG A 29 -12.75 11.29 -1.66
CA ARG A 29 -11.33 11.26 -1.98
C ARG A 29 -10.68 10.22 -1.09
N VAL A 30 -10.27 9.10 -1.68
CA VAL A 30 -9.59 8.02 -0.95
C VAL A 30 -8.09 8.23 -1.13
N THR A 31 -7.42 8.67 -0.06
CA THR A 31 -5.97 8.74 -0.02
C THR A 31 -5.43 7.45 0.60
N VAL A 32 -4.62 6.72 -0.14
CA VAL A 32 -3.89 5.55 0.40
C VAL A 32 -2.56 6.04 0.94
N LEU A 33 -2.15 5.57 2.12
CA LEU A 33 -0.83 5.87 2.68
C LEU A 33 -0.12 4.56 2.99
N TYR A 34 1.14 4.45 2.58
CA TYR A 34 1.98 3.32 2.91
C TYR A 34 2.88 3.64 4.09
N ASN A 35 2.82 2.80 5.12
CA ASN A 35 3.70 2.97 6.26
C ASN A 35 5.03 2.26 6.03
N PHE A 36 6.10 3.03 6.00
CA PHE A 36 7.47 2.56 5.94
C PHE A 36 8.21 2.87 7.24
N GLN A 37 9.21 2.04 7.54
CA GLN A 37 10.12 2.27 8.65
C GLN A 37 11.55 2.09 8.18
N ALA A 38 12.40 3.01 8.60
CA ALA A 38 13.82 2.87 8.42
C ALA A 38 14.34 1.65 9.22
N PRO A 39 15.08 0.72 8.59
CA PRO A 39 15.74 -0.38 9.26
C PRO A 39 16.93 0.11 10.09
N LEU A 40 17.25 -0.64 11.15
CA LEU A 40 18.32 -0.29 12.10
C LEU A 40 19.73 -0.31 11.49
N GLY A 41 19.95 -1.01 10.37
CA GLY A 41 21.24 -1.02 9.67
C GLY A 41 21.48 0.21 8.78
N GLY A 42 20.66 1.25 8.90
CA GLY A 42 20.94 2.57 8.34
C GLY A 42 20.76 2.69 6.81
N PRO A 43 21.32 3.75 6.20
CA PRO A 43 21.07 4.13 4.80
C PRO A 43 21.41 3.05 3.77
N GLU A 44 22.43 2.23 4.02
CA GLU A 44 22.78 1.11 3.14
C GLU A 44 21.69 0.03 3.12
N GLN A 45 21.11 -0.28 4.28
CA GLN A 45 20.04 -1.26 4.38
C GLN A 45 18.74 -0.73 3.78
N ILE A 46 18.45 0.57 3.94
CA ILE A 46 17.36 1.25 3.22
C ILE A 46 17.54 1.09 1.71
N SER A 47 18.73 1.43 1.20
CA SER A 47 19.02 1.39 -0.24
C SER A 47 18.91 -0.03 -0.80
N ARG A 48 19.49 -1.03 -0.12
CA ARG A 48 19.37 -2.44 -0.52
C ARG A 48 17.92 -2.93 -0.50
N GLY A 49 17.16 -2.60 0.55
CA GLY A 49 15.76 -3.01 0.69
C GLY A 49 14.88 -2.42 -0.41
N LEU A 50 15.04 -1.12 -0.70
CA LEU A 50 14.30 -0.44 -1.77
C LEU A 50 14.64 -1.00 -3.14
N GLU A 51 15.92 -1.21 -3.46
CA GLU A 51 16.33 -1.78 -4.75
C GLU A 51 15.81 -3.21 -4.94
N ALA A 52 15.89 -4.04 -3.90
CA ALA A 52 15.36 -5.40 -3.95
C ALA A 52 13.83 -5.42 -4.13
N ALA A 53 13.11 -4.56 -3.40
CA ALA A 53 11.66 -4.40 -3.52
C ALA A 53 11.24 -3.89 -4.90
N LYS A 54 11.98 -2.90 -5.43
CA LYS A 54 11.79 -2.34 -6.77
C LYS A 54 11.94 -3.40 -7.84
N TYR A 55 13.04 -4.16 -7.80
CA TYR A 55 13.29 -5.24 -8.75
C TYR A 55 12.17 -6.30 -8.72
N LYS A 56 11.75 -6.75 -7.54
CA LYS A 56 10.67 -7.74 -7.40
C LYS A 56 9.33 -7.23 -7.92
N THR A 57 9.02 -5.96 -7.67
CA THR A 57 7.79 -5.32 -8.15
C THR A 57 7.79 -5.21 -9.67
N LEU A 58 8.88 -4.74 -10.28
CA LEU A 58 9.00 -4.66 -11.74
C LEU A 58 8.94 -6.05 -12.39
N LYS A 59 9.46 -7.08 -11.73
CA LYS A 59 9.31 -8.47 -12.19
C LYS A 59 7.84 -8.92 -12.19
N LEU A 60 7.05 -8.57 -11.18
CA LEU A 60 5.61 -8.84 -11.17
C LEU A 60 4.89 -8.14 -12.33
N VAL A 61 5.23 -6.86 -12.58
CA VAL A 61 4.67 -6.09 -13.71
C VAL A 61 4.98 -6.79 -15.04
N GLY A 62 6.22 -7.23 -15.26
CA GLY A 62 6.62 -7.93 -16.48
C GLY A 62 6.00 -9.33 -16.65
N GLN A 63 5.56 -9.97 -15.57
CA GLN A 63 4.92 -11.30 -15.61
C GLN A 63 3.42 -11.22 -15.91
N GLN A 64 2.76 -10.10 -15.61
CA GLN A 64 1.32 -9.93 -15.83
C GLN A 64 1.03 -9.43 -17.24
N LYS A 65 0.54 -10.32 -18.10
CA LYS A 65 0.24 -10.02 -19.52
C LYS A 65 -0.87 -8.97 -19.67
N ASP A 66 -1.90 -9.07 -18.85
CA ASP A 66 -3.16 -8.32 -18.98
C ASP A 66 -3.19 -7.03 -18.15
N LEU A 67 -2.04 -6.52 -17.71
CA LEU A 67 -1.99 -5.22 -17.04
C LEU A 67 -2.44 -4.10 -18.00
N PRO A 68 -3.33 -3.19 -17.56
CA PRO A 68 -3.71 -2.02 -18.32
C PRO A 68 -2.49 -1.18 -18.73
N ILE A 69 -2.60 -0.50 -19.87
CA ILE A 69 -1.49 0.28 -20.42
C ILE A 69 -1.05 1.38 -19.46
N GLU A 70 -1.99 2.05 -18.77
CA GLU A 70 -1.68 3.09 -17.78
C GLU A 70 -0.82 2.57 -16.61
N VAL A 71 -1.01 1.31 -16.21
CA VAL A 71 -0.25 0.68 -15.13
C VAL A 71 1.17 0.43 -15.61
N LYS A 72 1.33 -0.13 -16.81
CA LYS A 72 2.65 -0.33 -17.44
C LYS A 72 3.38 0.99 -17.61
N GLU A 73 2.70 2.03 -18.08
CA GLU A 73 3.28 3.38 -18.23
C GLU A 73 3.71 3.99 -16.90
N TYR A 74 2.91 3.85 -15.85
CA TYR A 74 3.28 4.31 -14.51
C TYR A 74 4.57 3.64 -14.02
N PHE A 75 4.65 2.30 -14.10
CA PHE A 75 5.82 1.55 -13.66
C PHE A 75 7.07 1.77 -14.54
N ASN A 76 6.90 2.20 -15.79
CA ASN A 76 8.00 2.55 -16.69
C ASN A 76 8.49 4.00 -16.55
N SER A 77 7.68 4.92 -16.02
CA SER A 77 7.98 6.36 -16.09
C SER A 77 7.99 7.10 -14.75
N ALA A 78 7.15 6.70 -13.80
CA ALA A 78 6.92 7.41 -12.55
C ALA A 78 7.48 6.67 -11.33
N PHE A 79 7.41 5.34 -11.36
CA PHE A 79 7.74 4.50 -10.22
C PHE A 79 9.16 4.71 -9.69
N GLU A 80 10.17 4.78 -10.57
CA GLU A 80 11.56 5.05 -10.17
C GLU A 80 11.70 6.37 -9.38
N LYS A 81 10.98 7.42 -9.81
CA LYS A 81 11.00 8.73 -9.16
C LYS A 81 10.31 8.69 -7.79
N ASP A 82 9.20 7.98 -7.68
CA ASP A 82 8.49 7.80 -6.42
C ASP A 82 9.35 7.01 -5.41
N VAL A 83 10.03 5.95 -5.86
CA VAL A 83 10.99 5.19 -5.03
C VAL A 83 12.18 6.06 -4.60
N GLY A 84 12.72 6.89 -5.50
CA GLY A 84 13.78 7.85 -5.17
C GLY A 84 13.35 8.87 -4.12
N THR A 85 12.10 9.34 -4.18
CA THR A 85 11.53 10.25 -3.19
C THR A 85 11.36 9.55 -1.84
N LEU A 86 10.83 8.33 -1.84
CA LEU A 86 10.69 7.51 -0.64
C LEU A 86 12.04 7.28 0.05
N ARG A 87 13.11 7.01 -0.72
CA ARG A 87 14.47 6.86 -0.17
C ARG A 87 14.89 8.10 0.64
N GLY A 88 14.80 9.29 0.04
CA GLY A 88 15.19 10.52 0.72
C GLY A 88 14.39 10.77 2.00
N LEU A 89 13.08 10.50 1.97
CA LEU A 89 12.21 10.62 3.14
C LEU A 89 12.54 9.59 4.23
N LEU A 90 12.91 8.36 3.85
CA LEU A 90 13.32 7.32 4.79
C LEU A 90 14.67 7.62 5.43
N ASP A 91 15.62 8.19 4.69
CA ASP A 91 16.90 8.63 5.25
C ASP A 91 16.69 9.71 6.32
N THR A 92 15.76 10.66 6.09
CA THR A 92 15.35 11.65 7.11
C THR A 92 14.62 11.00 8.29
N ALA A 93 13.65 10.13 8.02
CA ALA A 93 12.87 9.46 9.08
C ALA A 93 13.75 8.56 9.97
N ALA A 94 14.80 7.96 9.40
CA ALA A 94 15.82 7.20 10.13
C ALA A 94 16.56 8.04 11.16
N GLN A 95 16.95 9.27 10.78
CA GLN A 95 17.63 10.21 11.66
C GLN A 95 16.73 10.68 12.82
N GLU A 96 15.44 10.81 12.54
CA GLU A 96 14.43 11.26 13.50
C GLU A 96 13.84 10.10 14.34
N GLY A 97 14.16 8.85 14.02
CA GLY A 97 13.68 7.66 14.73
C GLY A 97 12.16 7.46 14.64
N ARG A 98 11.53 7.91 13.55
CA ARG A 98 10.06 7.84 13.38
C ARG A 98 9.65 7.01 12.15
N PRO A 99 8.44 6.43 12.15
CA PRO A 99 7.87 5.86 10.94
C PRO A 99 7.55 6.95 9.92
N LEU A 100 7.47 6.56 8.65
CA LEU A 100 7.11 7.42 7.52
C LEU A 100 5.82 6.91 6.89
N ASP A 101 4.81 7.77 6.80
CA ASP A 101 3.66 7.53 5.93
C ASP A 101 3.94 8.15 4.56
N PHE A 102 3.89 7.35 3.51
CA PHE A 102 4.27 7.72 2.15
C PHE A 102 3.10 7.55 1.19
N GLN A 103 2.91 8.57 0.35
CA GLN A 103 2.01 8.52 -0.80
C GLN A 103 2.82 8.73 -2.09
N PRO A 104 2.75 7.82 -3.06
CA PRO A 104 3.32 8.03 -4.39
C PRO A 104 2.73 9.30 -5.04
N GLN A 105 3.59 10.20 -5.55
CA GLN A 105 3.19 11.55 -5.94
C GLN A 105 2.37 11.59 -7.23
N ARG A 106 2.62 10.64 -8.14
CA ARG A 106 1.94 10.57 -9.44
C ARG A 106 0.67 9.74 -9.43
N TRP A 107 0.15 9.46 -8.24
CA TRP A 107 -1.24 9.07 -8.10
C TRP A 107 -2.12 10.25 -8.50
N GLY A 108 -2.89 10.09 -9.57
CA GLY A 108 -4.05 10.94 -9.78
C GLY A 108 -5.02 10.82 -8.60
N GLU A 109 -6.15 11.51 -8.67
CA GLU A 109 -7.15 11.49 -7.59
C GLU A 109 -7.76 10.10 -7.32
N TYR A 110 -7.54 9.13 -8.23
CA TYR A 110 -7.95 7.72 -8.11
C TYR A 110 -6.85 6.79 -8.66
N PRO A 111 -6.02 6.17 -7.81
CA PRO A 111 -5.11 5.12 -8.29
C PRO A 111 -5.93 3.92 -8.77
N SER A 112 -5.51 3.30 -9.88
CA SER A 112 -6.11 2.03 -10.30
C SER A 112 -5.86 0.97 -9.23
N GLN A 113 -6.79 0.02 -9.09
CA GLN A 113 -6.64 -1.06 -8.10
C GLN A 113 -5.36 -1.85 -8.31
N GLU A 114 -4.89 -1.97 -9.55
CA GLU A 114 -3.67 -2.65 -9.95
C GLU A 114 -2.43 -1.90 -9.45
N ILE A 115 -2.39 -0.56 -9.58
CA ILE A 115 -1.29 0.25 -9.05
C ILE A 115 -1.23 0.11 -7.53
N THR A 116 -2.37 0.15 -6.84
CA THR A 116 -2.44 -0.06 -5.39
C THR A 116 -1.90 -1.44 -5.00
N LYS A 117 -2.37 -2.53 -5.63
CA LYS A 117 -1.89 -3.90 -5.33
C LYS A 117 -0.38 -4.08 -5.57
N LEU A 118 0.16 -3.43 -6.61
CA LEU A 118 1.59 -3.49 -6.90
C LEU A 118 2.41 -2.69 -5.89
N TRP A 119 1.90 -1.57 -5.40
CA TRP A 119 2.52 -0.83 -4.30
C TRP A 119 2.40 -1.54 -2.94
N ASP A 120 1.29 -2.22 -2.66
CA ASP A 120 1.15 -3.11 -1.49
C ASP A 120 2.27 -4.17 -1.52
N SER A 121 2.45 -4.80 -2.69
CA SER A 121 3.51 -5.79 -2.91
C SER A 121 4.90 -5.18 -2.74
N PHE A 122 5.14 -3.97 -3.25
CA PHE A 122 6.39 -3.25 -3.06
C PHE A 122 6.69 -2.98 -1.59
N ALA A 123 5.72 -2.47 -0.82
CA ALA A 123 5.89 -2.20 0.60
C ALA A 123 6.19 -3.49 1.39
N ASP A 124 5.48 -4.57 1.09
CA ASP A 124 5.71 -5.89 1.67
C ASP A 124 7.10 -6.43 1.35
N PHE A 125 7.56 -6.30 0.09
CA PHE A 125 8.92 -6.66 -0.28
C PHE A 125 9.93 -5.83 0.48
N TYR A 126 9.75 -4.51 0.56
CA TYR A 126 10.66 -3.64 1.28
C TYR A 126 10.82 -4.07 2.73
N HIS A 127 9.73 -4.30 3.46
CA HIS A 127 9.80 -4.70 4.88
C HIS A 127 10.53 -6.03 5.09
N ARG A 128 10.38 -6.98 4.15
CA ARG A 128 11.10 -8.27 4.17
C ARG A 128 12.58 -8.10 3.86
N GLU A 129 12.92 -7.34 2.82
CA GLU A 129 14.30 -7.18 2.35
C GLU A 129 15.12 -6.24 3.23
N ALA A 130 14.49 -5.21 3.79
CA ALA A 130 15.13 -4.26 4.70
C ALA A 130 15.30 -4.82 6.12
N ALA A 131 14.80 -6.02 6.41
CA ALA A 131 14.81 -6.66 7.73
C ALA A 131 14.35 -5.72 8.86
N SER A 132 13.19 -5.09 8.68
CA SER A 132 12.53 -4.36 9.77
C SER A 132 11.70 -5.33 10.61
N PRO A 133 12.02 -5.56 11.91
CA PRO A 133 11.27 -6.50 12.76
C PRO A 133 9.84 -6.03 13.10
N ALA A 134 9.44 -4.82 12.73
CA ALA A 134 8.31 -4.16 13.36
C ALA A 134 6.92 -4.52 12.85
N ARG A 135 6.74 -5.23 11.71
CA ARG A 135 5.40 -5.39 11.12
C ARG A 135 5.17 -6.70 10.37
N LEU A 136 5.48 -7.85 10.97
CA LEU A 136 4.96 -9.15 10.50
C LEU A 136 3.41 -9.29 10.62
N GLY A 137 2.67 -8.19 10.86
CA GLY A 137 1.21 -8.24 11.07
C GLY A 137 0.47 -6.90 11.07
N MET A 138 1.07 -5.79 10.62
CA MET A 138 0.32 -4.55 10.38
C MET A 138 0.09 -4.39 8.88
N PRO A 139 -1.13 -4.00 8.44
CA PRO A 139 -1.37 -3.69 7.04
C PRO A 139 -0.40 -2.61 6.59
N SER A 140 0.20 -2.82 5.41
CA SER A 140 1.08 -1.86 4.75
C SER A 140 0.37 -0.55 4.40
N PHE A 141 -0.96 -0.54 4.46
CA PHE A 141 -1.83 0.60 4.16
C PHE A 141 -2.52 1.18 5.40
N ALA A 142 -2.60 2.51 5.45
CA ALA A 142 -3.66 3.24 6.13
C ALA A 142 -4.55 3.89 5.05
N VAL A 143 -5.83 3.51 5.00
CA VAL A 143 -6.80 4.22 4.16
C VAL A 143 -7.24 5.45 4.94
N VAL A 144 -6.87 6.64 4.47
CA VAL A 144 -7.42 7.89 4.98
C VAL A 144 -8.48 8.34 4.00
N ALA A 145 -9.74 8.06 4.33
CA ALA A 145 -10.87 8.69 3.65
C ALA A 145 -11.02 10.12 4.18
N GLU A 146 -10.59 11.11 3.41
CA GLU A 146 -10.90 12.50 3.73
C GLU A 146 -12.36 12.77 3.33
N SER A 147 -13.24 12.83 4.33
CA SER A 147 -14.57 13.39 4.16
C SER A 147 -14.45 14.92 4.19
N ARG A 148 -14.59 15.58 3.04
CA ARG A 148 -14.82 17.04 3.04
C ARG A 148 -16.28 17.28 3.42
N LEU A 149 -16.49 17.89 4.60
CA LEU A 149 -17.73 18.54 5.01
C LEU A 149 -17.93 19.83 4.21
#